data_AF-A0A6I7NPI8-F1
#
_entry.id   AF-A0A6I7NPI8-F1
#
_cell.length_a   1.000
_cell.length_b   1.000
_cell.length_c   1.000
_cell.angle_alpha   90.00
_cell.angle_beta   90.00
_cell.angle_gamma   90.00
#
_symmetry.space_group_name_H-M   'P 1'
#
loop_
_entity.id
_entity.type
_entity.pdbx_description
1 polymer ?
#
loop_
_entity_poly.entity_id
_entity_poly.type
_entity_poly.pdbx_seq_one_letter_code
_entity_poly.pdbx_strand_id
1 'polypeptide(L)'
;MLVVVPQVMATFDEDLLLEYLPKVPAGYYEIEDFLLTLIKRQPKTIQPLKTQLFKTLGPELVDTALALADANMNASIAAKHHYMHRNTMLYRIDRIQEKTGINIKSFAGLSIFTQLYRH
;
A
#
# COMPACT_ATOMS: atom_id res chain seq x y z
N MET A 1 19.63 4.28 12.47
CA MET A 1 18.79 5.50 12.41
C MET A 1 17.61 5.18 11.53
N LEU A 2 16.40 5.11 12.09
CA LEU A 2 15.19 4.91 11.31
C LEU A 2 14.80 6.28 10.72
N VAL A 3 14.69 6.36 9.40
CA VAL A 3 14.16 7.54 8.71
C VAL A 3 12.82 7.14 8.14
N VAL A 4 11.74 7.67 8.70
CA VAL A 4 10.38 7.40 8.21
C VAL A 4 9.85 8.68 7.57
N VAL A 5 9.34 8.56 6.35
CA VAL A 5 8.69 9.69 5.69
C VAL A 5 7.36 10.03 6.38
N PRO A 6 6.97 11.31 6.51
CA PRO A 6 5.80 11.72 7.29
C PRO A 6 4.49 11.02 6.90
N GLN A 7 4.33 10.66 5.63
CA GLN A 7 3.15 9.98 5.09
C GLN A 7 2.96 8.59 5.69
N VAL A 8 4.06 7.87 5.92
CA VAL A 8 4.04 6.53 6.51
C VAL A 8 3.60 6.61 7.96
N MET A 9 4.13 7.58 8.72
CA MET A 9 3.70 7.84 10.11
C MET A 9 2.26 8.35 10.22
N ALA A 10 1.75 9.03 9.19
CA ALA A 10 0.36 9.46 9.13
C ALA A 10 -0.61 8.30 8.84
N THR A 11 -0.12 7.20 8.26
CA THR A 11 -0.93 6.04 7.87
C THR A 11 -0.83 4.90 8.86
N PHE A 12 0.38 4.57 9.29
CA PHE A 12 0.67 3.44 10.14
C PHE A 12 1.04 3.91 11.54
N ASP A 13 0.50 3.21 12.52
CA ASP A 13 0.80 3.45 13.92
C ASP A 13 2.28 3.19 14.22
N GLU A 14 2.93 4.13 14.90
CA GLU A 14 4.36 4.05 15.23
C GLU A 14 4.67 2.84 16.10
N ASP A 15 3.85 2.57 17.12
CA ASP A 15 4.04 1.46 18.03
C ASP A 15 3.94 0.13 17.28
N LEU A 16 3.02 0.04 16.32
CA LEU A 16 2.93 -1.12 15.42
C LEU A 16 4.26 -1.28 14.65
N LEU A 17 4.74 -0.24 13.97
CA LEU A 17 5.99 -0.32 13.19
C LEU A 17 7.18 -0.71 14.08
N LEU A 18 7.30 -0.11 15.27
CA LEU A 18 8.37 -0.40 16.23
C LEU A 18 8.26 -1.80 16.85
N GLU A 19 7.05 -2.35 17.04
CA GLU A 19 6.85 -3.73 17.52
C GLU A 19 7.40 -4.77 16.53
N TYR A 20 7.40 -4.45 15.23
CA TYR A 20 7.78 -5.37 14.17
C TYR A 20 9.15 -5.10 13.57
N LEU A 21 9.68 -3.88 13.69
CA LEU A 21 11.01 -3.53 13.19
C LEU A 21 12.12 -4.48 13.70
N PRO A 22 12.19 -4.88 14.99
CA PRO A 22 13.21 -5.82 15.48
C PRO A 22 13.07 -7.24 14.94
N LYS A 23 11.92 -7.59 14.34
CA LYS A 23 11.62 -8.93 13.81
C LYS A 23 12.01 -9.07 12.33
N VAL A 24 12.49 -7.98 11.72
CA VAL A 24 13.00 -7.92 10.36
C VAL A 24 14.55 -7.86 10.42
N PRO A 25 15.29 -8.52 9.50
CA PRO A 25 16.75 -8.50 9.54
C PRO A 25 17.29 -7.07 9.45
N ALA A 26 18.46 -6.79 10.04
CA ALA A 26 19.08 -5.47 9.91
C ALA A 26 19.38 -5.14 8.44
N GLY A 27 19.02 -3.92 8.00
CA GLY A 27 19.20 -3.48 6.62
C GLY A 27 18.46 -2.19 6.32
N TYR A 28 18.62 -1.69 5.09
CA TYR A 28 17.81 -0.61 4.55
C TYR A 28 16.62 -1.23 3.82
N TYR A 29 15.41 -0.78 4.16
CA TYR A 29 14.19 -1.22 3.52
C TYR A 29 13.45 0.00 3.01
N GLU A 30 13.00 -0.08 1.75
CA GLU A 30 11.87 0.72 1.32
C GLU A 30 10.63 0.28 2.10
N ILE A 31 9.68 1.19 2.31
CA ILE A 31 8.50 0.89 3.12
C ILE A 31 7.71 -0.28 2.51
N GLU A 32 7.68 -0.40 1.19
CA GLU A 32 6.98 -1.49 0.52
C GLU A 32 7.59 -2.85 0.85
N ASP A 33 8.91 -2.97 0.78
CA ASP A 33 9.63 -4.21 1.08
C ASP A 33 9.50 -4.59 2.55
N PHE A 34 9.53 -3.58 3.44
CA PHE A 34 9.27 -3.79 4.86
C PHE A 34 7.87 -4.34 5.10
N LEU A 35 6.83 -3.70 4.56
CA LEU A 35 5.44 -4.12 4.73
C LEU A 35 5.17 -5.50 4.13
N LEU A 36 5.73 -5.80 2.95
CA LEU A 36 5.64 -7.13 2.34
C LEU A 36 6.32 -8.20 3.20
N THR A 37 7.52 -7.91 3.71
CA THR A 37 8.24 -8.81 4.61
C THR A 37 7.43 -9.05 5.88
N LEU A 38 6.83 -8.00 6.42
CA LEU A 38 6.00 -8.05 7.61
C LEU A 38 4.76 -8.93 7.41
N ILE A 39 4.00 -8.69 6.34
CA ILE A 39 2.81 -9.48 5.98
C ILE A 39 3.15 -10.97 5.85
N LYS A 40 4.25 -11.30 5.15
CA LYS A 40 4.68 -12.68 4.93
C LYS A 40 5.15 -13.38 6.20
N ARG A 41 5.89 -12.68 7.07
CA ARG A 41 6.47 -13.28 8.29
C ARG A 41 5.53 -13.27 9.48
N GLN A 42 4.57 -12.34 9.52
CA GLN A 42 3.68 -12.11 10.64
C GLN A 42 2.24 -11.91 10.13
N PRO A 43 1.53 -12.98 9.74
CA PRO A 43 0.17 -12.88 9.20
C PRO A 43 -0.83 -12.15 10.13
N LYS A 44 -0.58 -12.16 11.45
CA LYS A 44 -1.35 -11.39 12.43
C LYS A 44 -1.38 -9.87 12.17
N THR A 45 -0.44 -9.35 11.38
CA THR A 45 -0.36 -7.93 11.00
C THR A 45 -1.28 -7.57 9.84
N ILE A 46 -1.80 -8.55 9.10
CA ILE A 46 -2.67 -8.29 7.94
C ILE A 46 -3.88 -7.43 8.35
N GLN A 47 -4.59 -7.83 9.42
CA GLN A 47 -5.79 -7.12 9.84
C GLN A 47 -5.52 -5.67 10.30
N PRO A 48 -4.56 -5.38 11.19
CA PRO A 48 -4.28 -3.99 11.57
C PRO A 48 -3.78 -3.14 10.39
N LEU A 49 -2.91 -3.68 9.52
CA LEU A 49 -2.44 -2.95 8.33
C LEU A 49 -3.57 -2.66 7.36
N LYS A 50 -4.46 -3.63 7.12
CA LYS A 50 -5.67 -3.47 6.30
C LYS A 50 -6.58 -2.39 6.88
N THR A 51 -6.84 -2.43 8.18
CA THR A 51 -7.68 -1.43 8.86
C THR A 51 -7.09 -0.02 8.78
N GLN A 52 -5.78 0.14 9.01
CA GLN A 52 -5.09 1.43 8.92
C GLN A 52 -5.10 1.98 7.49
N LEU A 53 -4.75 1.16 6.50
CA LEU A 53 -4.79 1.57 5.09
C LEU A 53 -6.20 1.95 4.66
N PHE A 54 -7.21 1.15 5.00
CA PHE A 54 -8.59 1.45 4.65
C PHE A 54 -9.08 2.75 5.31
N LYS A 55 -8.71 3.01 6.57
CA LYS A 55 -9.03 4.26 7.28
C LYS A 55 -8.43 5.49 6.56
N THR A 56 -7.19 5.39 6.09
CA THR A 56 -6.50 6.51 5.42
C THR A 56 -6.98 6.74 3.99
N LEU A 57 -7.21 5.65 3.25
CA LEU A 57 -7.49 5.70 1.82
C LEU A 57 -8.99 5.79 1.50
N GLY A 58 -9.82 5.13 2.31
CA GLY A 58 -11.23 4.91 2.00
C GLY A 58 -11.43 3.87 0.88
N PRO A 59 -12.69 3.51 0.59
CA PRO A 59 -13.03 2.47 -0.38
C PRO A 59 -12.56 2.80 -1.79
N GLU A 60 -12.77 4.04 -2.26
CA GLU A 60 -12.48 4.46 -3.63
C GLU A 60 -11.00 4.29 -4.03
N LEU A 61 -10.08 4.61 -3.14
CA LEU A 61 -8.64 4.50 -3.40
C LEU A 61 -8.14 3.07 -3.24
N VAL A 62 -8.72 2.28 -2.33
CA VAL A 62 -8.44 0.83 -2.24
C VAL A 62 -8.91 0.12 -3.51
N ASP A 63 -10.13 0.41 -3.98
CA ASP A 63 -10.68 -0.14 -5.22
C ASP A 63 -9.82 0.28 -6.43
N THR A 64 -9.29 1.50 -6.43
CA THR A 64 -8.35 1.96 -7.47
C THR A 64 -7.08 1.11 -7.51
N ALA A 65 -6.50 0.78 -6.35
CA ALA A 65 -5.33 -0.10 -6.31
C ALA A 65 -5.68 -1.50 -6.83
N LEU A 66 -6.83 -2.06 -6.43
CA LEU A 66 -7.25 -3.39 -6.90
C LEU A 66 -7.56 -3.40 -8.40
N ALA A 67 -8.21 -2.36 -8.92
CA ALA A 67 -8.43 -2.16 -10.35
C ALA A 67 -7.13 -2.13 -11.15
N LEU A 68 -6.11 -1.46 -10.61
CA LEU A 68 -4.78 -1.42 -11.22
C LEU A 68 -4.14 -2.82 -11.25
N ALA A 69 -4.32 -3.62 -10.19
CA ALA A 69 -3.86 -5.00 -10.14
C ALA A 69 -4.57 -5.89 -11.18
N ASP A 70 -5.89 -5.78 -11.31
CA ASP A 70 -6.66 -6.53 -12.33
C ASP A 70 -6.28 -6.17 -13.75
N ALA A 71 -5.84 -4.93 -13.96
CA ALA A 71 -5.38 -4.44 -15.24
C ALA A 71 -3.88 -4.70 -15.51
N ASN A 72 -3.22 -5.60 -14.77
CA ASN A 72 -1.78 -5.87 -14.89
C ASN A 72 -0.94 -4.58 -14.84
N MET A 73 -1.25 -3.70 -13.89
CA MET A 73 -0.59 -2.39 -13.70
C MET A 73 -0.81 -1.39 -14.84
N ASN A 74 -1.75 -1.65 -15.75
CA ASN A 74 -2.07 -0.75 -16.85
C ASN A 74 -3.18 0.24 -16.44
N ALA A 75 -2.80 1.47 -16.10
CA ALA A 75 -3.74 2.51 -15.70
C ALA A 75 -4.79 2.86 -16.77
N SER A 76 -4.47 2.73 -18.06
CA SER A 76 -5.43 3.01 -19.14
C SER A 76 -6.51 1.92 -19.20
N ILE A 77 -6.13 0.66 -19.03
CA ILE A 77 -7.07 -0.47 -18.99
C ILE A 77 -7.92 -0.41 -17.72
N ALA A 78 -7.30 -0.17 -16.56
CA ALA A 78 -8.02 -0.01 -15.29
C ALA A 78 -9.06 1.11 -15.37
N ALA A 79 -8.69 2.28 -15.91
CA ALA A 79 -9.59 3.39 -16.09
C ALA A 79 -10.80 3.03 -16.97
N LYS A 80 -10.55 2.33 -18.10
CA LYS A 80 -11.59 1.87 -19.01
C LYS A 80 -12.54 0.88 -18.35
N HIS A 81 -12.02 -0.11 -17.60
CA HIS A 81 -12.84 -1.12 -16.92
C HIS A 81 -13.71 -0.54 -15.80
N HIS A 82 -13.26 0.54 -15.17
CA HIS A 82 -13.99 1.24 -14.09
C HIS A 82 -14.71 2.50 -14.56
N TYR A 83 -14.95 2.64 -15.88
CA TYR A 83 -15.70 3.75 -16.49
C TYR A 83 -15.22 5.15 -16.06
N MET A 84 -13.92 5.30 -15.83
CA MET A 84 -13.31 6.57 -15.44
C MET A 84 -12.30 7.05 -16.48
N HIS A 85 -12.01 8.36 -16.45
CA HIS A 85 -10.97 8.91 -17.30
C HIS A 85 -9.58 8.49 -16.81
N ARG A 86 -8.64 8.26 -17.73
CA ARG A 86 -7.26 7.87 -17.41
C ARG A 86 -6.58 8.84 -16.44
N ASN A 87 -6.79 10.14 -16.61
CA ASN A 87 -6.19 11.14 -15.73
C ASN A 87 -6.75 11.05 -14.30
N THR A 88 -8.03 10.72 -14.12
CA THR A 88 -8.62 10.48 -12.81
C THR A 88 -7.99 9.25 -12.16
N MET A 89 -7.80 8.17 -12.92
CA MET A 89 -7.09 6.97 -12.43
C MET A 89 -5.65 7.31 -11.98
N LEU A 90 -4.90 8.04 -12.80
CA LEU A 90 -3.53 8.46 -12.47
C LEU A 90 -3.49 9.35 -11.23
N TYR A 91 -4.40 10.31 -11.12
CA TYR A 91 -4.54 11.16 -9.93
C TYR A 91 -4.79 10.32 -8.68
N ARG A 92 -5.70 9.35 -8.74
CA ARG A 92 -5.97 8.47 -7.58
C ARG A 92 -4.76 7.59 -7.23
N ILE A 93 -4.02 7.10 -8.22
CA ILE A 93 -2.76 6.37 -8.02
C ILE A 93 -1.74 7.23 -7.28
N ASP A 94 -1.52 8.47 -7.74
CA ASP A 94 -0.59 9.41 -7.10
C ASP A 94 -1.06 9.75 -5.68
N ARG A 95 -2.38 9.92 -5.49
CA ARG A 95 -2.97 10.22 -4.19
C ARG A 95 -2.77 9.11 -3.16
N ILE A 96 -2.69 7.85 -3.57
CA ILE A 96 -2.38 6.74 -2.67
C ILE A 96 -0.97 6.87 -2.13
N GLN A 97 0.01 7.18 -2.99
CA GLN A 97 1.39 7.39 -2.57
C GLN A 97 1.52 8.64 -1.68
N GLU A 98 0.86 9.74 -2.03
CA GLU A 98 0.86 10.96 -1.21
C GLU A 98 0.31 10.74 0.20
N LYS A 99 -0.70 9.88 0.34
CA LYS A 99 -1.33 9.60 1.63
C LYS A 99 -0.54 8.60 2.47
N THR A 100 0.05 7.60 1.83
CA THR A 100 0.58 6.40 2.55
C THR A 100 2.08 6.22 2.46
N GLY A 101 2.74 6.92 1.54
CA GLY A 101 4.12 6.65 1.15
C GLY A 101 4.27 5.44 0.22
N ILE A 102 3.21 4.65 -0.02
CA ILE A 102 3.29 3.44 -0.85
C ILE A 102 3.13 3.78 -2.33
N ASN A 103 4.15 3.47 -3.12
CA ASN A 103 4.11 3.59 -4.57
C ASN A 103 3.48 2.36 -5.23
N ILE A 104 2.18 2.43 -5.55
CA ILE A 104 1.47 1.35 -6.23
C ILE A 104 1.73 1.25 -7.74
N LYS A 105 2.57 2.13 -8.31
CA LYS A 105 3.13 1.92 -9.67
C LYS A 105 4.26 0.90 -9.64
N SER A 106 4.81 0.58 -8.47
CA SER A 106 5.75 -0.51 -8.28
C SER A 106 5.02 -1.82 -8.03
N PHE A 107 5.62 -2.94 -8.45
CA PHE A 107 5.06 -4.26 -8.18
C PHE A 107 4.96 -4.54 -6.68
N ALA A 108 5.97 -4.12 -5.91
CA ALA A 108 6.01 -4.28 -4.46
C ALA A 108 4.86 -3.55 -3.77
N GLY A 109 4.68 -2.26 -4.07
CA GLY A 109 3.61 -1.45 -3.49
C GLY A 109 2.22 -1.98 -3.84
N LEU A 110 2.00 -2.37 -5.10
CA LEU A 110 0.72 -2.95 -5.51
C LEU A 110 0.46 -4.31 -4.86
N SER A 111 1.50 -5.13 -4.68
CA SER A 111 1.41 -6.45 -4.05
C SER A 111 0.95 -6.41 -2.59
N ILE A 112 1.15 -5.28 -1.90
CA ILE A 112 0.62 -5.08 -0.54
C ILE A 112 -0.90 -5.08 -0.59
N PHE A 113 -1.50 -4.32 -1.50
CA PHE A 113 -2.96 -4.24 -1.63
C PHE A 113 -3.56 -5.60 -2.01
N THR A 114 -2.93 -6.33 -2.93
CA THR A 114 -3.43 -7.67 -3.28
C THR A 114 -3.39 -8.62 -2.09
N GLN A 115 -2.30 -8.63 -1.30
CA GLN A 115 -2.18 -9.51 -0.13
C GLN A 115 -3.13 -9.16 1.03
N LEU A 116 -3.48 -7.88 1.19
CA LEU A 116 -4.37 -7.44 2.26
C LEU A 116 -5.86 -7.61 1.91
N TYR A 117 -6.22 -7.48 0.63
CA TYR A 117 -7.62 -7.39 0.22
C TYR A 117 -8.11 -8.55 -0.66
N ARG A 118 -7.23 -9.39 -1.23
CA ARG A 118 -7.62 -10.62 -1.94
C ARG A 118 -7.25 -11.82 -1.07
N HIS A 119 -8.26 -12.57 -0.66
CA HIS A 119 -8.13 -13.84 0.05
C HIS A 119 -8.72 -14.94 -0.82
#